data_AF-A0A6J7N1T6-F1
#
_entry.id   AF-A0A6J7N1T6-F1
#
_cell.length_a   1.000
_cell.length_b   1.000
_cell.length_c   1.000
_cell.angle_alpha   90.00
_cell.angle_beta   90.00
_cell.angle_gamma   90.00
#
_symmetry.space_group_name_H-M   'P 1'
#
loop_
_entity.id
_entity.type
_entity.pdbx_description
1 polymer ?
#
loop_
_entity_poly.entity_id
_entity_poly.type
_entity_poly.pdbx_seq_one_letter_code
_entity_poly.pdbx_strand_id
1 'polypeptide(L)'
;MPWVRAIVAYAASVIPANKIQIGVPTYGRAWTKRTSSGGYQLSGNCPSSGTTAYKTLTAMASVTDADIPGQLATLGVDPATIQWDPTSQESWVEYPKVLNWTDAAGATQSCTARRIMWWVGPQAVLARTQLVGEFGLAGAAYWTIGGDDPAQWPLIRAYAQQLAPAATEVALTVPPTVPFAQPMTVSAVVTSGGVPVTGVDATLQFQKPQAKEWTAIASAPLGADGTVAFAPVVTDPGSWRIFVPGVPGRAEQASDPVPVQVASVVRARPKKVVVKAKDTTVVRVVAQPARKKQVILVQIQRGEAWKTIGRGRTDARGVAKISIVMPRKKGVTTFRATANARGGFGYGISEPFTIRVK
;
A
#
# COMPACT_ATOMS: atom_id res chain seq x y z
N MET A 1 0.03 11.70 -32.94
CA MET A 1 -1.08 12.64 -32.67
C MET A 1 -0.58 14.09 -32.49
N PRO A 2 -0.14 14.80 -33.56
CA PRO A 2 0.53 16.11 -33.42
C PRO A 2 -0.32 17.22 -32.81
N TRP A 3 -1.59 17.31 -33.19
CA TRP A 3 -2.45 18.43 -32.76
C TRP A 3 -2.71 18.42 -31.25
N VAL A 4 -2.98 17.25 -30.66
CA VAL A 4 -3.17 17.12 -29.20
C VAL A 4 -1.89 17.45 -28.45
N ARG A 5 -0.75 16.94 -28.92
CA ARG A 5 0.56 17.24 -28.34
C ARG A 5 0.86 18.74 -28.34
N ALA A 6 0.57 19.44 -29.45
CA ALA A 6 0.77 20.88 -29.54
C ALA A 6 -0.08 21.65 -28.50
N ILE A 7 -1.33 21.24 -28.28
CA ILE A 7 -2.21 21.84 -27.28
C ILE A 7 -1.70 21.58 -25.86
N VAL A 8 -1.32 20.34 -25.54
CA VAL A 8 -0.80 19.96 -24.22
C VAL A 8 0.51 20.68 -23.93
N ALA A 9 1.43 20.75 -24.90
CA ALA A 9 2.70 21.45 -24.77
C ALA A 9 2.50 22.95 -24.52
N TYR A 10 1.59 23.59 -25.26
CA TYR A 10 1.23 24.98 -25.01
C TYR A 10 0.63 25.17 -23.62
N ALA A 11 -0.35 24.36 -23.23
CA ALA A 11 -0.98 24.45 -21.92
C ALA A 11 0.04 24.32 -20.77
N ALA A 12 0.98 23.37 -20.87
CA ALA A 12 2.04 23.16 -19.88
C ALA A 12 3.06 24.31 -19.82
N SER A 13 3.17 25.12 -20.88
CA SER A 13 4.04 26.31 -20.88
C SER A 13 3.46 27.51 -20.11
N VAL A 14 2.15 27.53 -19.88
CA VAL A 14 1.44 28.67 -19.25
C VAL A 14 0.67 28.30 -17.99
N ILE A 15 0.47 27.00 -17.72
CA ILE A 15 -0.20 26.47 -16.52
C ILE A 15 0.74 25.42 -15.90
N PRO A 16 0.92 25.40 -14.55
CA PRO A 16 1.65 24.32 -13.90
C PRO A 16 1.10 22.95 -14.33
N ALA A 17 1.97 22.08 -14.85
CA ALA A 17 1.56 20.81 -15.46
C ALA A 17 0.71 19.93 -14.51
N ASN A 18 1.04 19.94 -13.21
CA ASN A 18 0.29 19.25 -12.16
C ASN A 18 -1.12 19.80 -11.88
N LYS A 19 -1.59 20.80 -12.64
CA LYS A 19 -2.98 21.31 -12.64
C LYS A 19 -3.72 21.02 -13.94
N ILE A 20 -3.07 20.42 -14.93
CA ILE A 20 -3.65 20.16 -16.25
C ILE A 20 -4.15 18.72 -16.31
N GLN A 21 -5.37 18.52 -16.79
CA GLN A 21 -5.89 17.21 -17.15
C GLN A 21 -6.12 17.14 -18.66
N ILE A 22 -5.59 16.11 -19.32
CA ILE A 22 -5.82 15.92 -20.76
C ILE A 22 -7.21 15.33 -21.01
N GLY A 23 -8.00 15.96 -21.88
CA GLY A 23 -9.28 15.41 -22.33
C GLY A 23 -9.09 14.27 -23.33
N VAL A 24 -9.75 13.13 -23.10
CA VAL A 24 -9.68 11.95 -23.95
C VAL A 24 -11.10 11.53 -24.35
N PRO A 25 -11.45 11.52 -25.66
CA PRO A 25 -12.76 11.04 -26.11
C PRO A 25 -12.80 9.51 -26.09
N THR A 26 -13.96 8.96 -25.70
CA THR A 26 -14.29 7.54 -25.78
C THR A 26 -15.45 7.31 -26.75
N TYR A 27 -15.34 7.94 -27.93
CA TYR A 27 -16.35 7.88 -28.97
C TYR A 27 -15.73 8.11 -30.34
N GLY A 28 -16.44 7.64 -31.37
CA GLY A 28 -16.15 7.88 -32.77
C GLY A 28 -17.23 8.68 -33.49
N ARG A 29 -16.91 9.03 -34.72
CA ARG A 29 -17.83 9.68 -35.65
C ARG A 29 -17.76 9.00 -37.00
N ALA A 30 -18.94 8.74 -37.57
CA ALA A 30 -19.11 8.22 -38.90
C ALA A 30 -19.70 9.31 -39.80
N TRP A 31 -19.02 9.60 -40.92
CA TRP A 31 -19.43 10.58 -41.92
C TRP A 31 -19.69 9.91 -43.26
N THR A 32 -20.50 10.55 -44.09
CA THR A 32 -20.58 10.20 -45.51
C THR A 32 -19.47 10.92 -46.26
N LYS A 33 -18.68 10.17 -47.02
CA LYS A 33 -17.58 10.73 -47.81
C LYS A 33 -18.12 11.69 -48.85
N ARG A 34 -17.30 12.69 -49.19
CA ARG A 34 -17.62 13.69 -50.21
C ARG A 34 -16.80 13.47 -51.48
N THR A 35 -17.37 13.80 -52.62
CA THR A 35 -16.67 13.91 -53.91
C THR A 35 -15.76 15.14 -53.89
N SER A 36 -14.88 15.27 -54.91
CA SER A 36 -14.07 16.47 -55.11
C SER A 36 -14.91 17.75 -55.30
N SER A 37 -16.12 17.62 -55.85
CA SER A 37 -17.09 18.69 -56.00
C SER A 37 -17.88 19.02 -54.73
N GLY A 38 -17.62 18.33 -53.61
CA GLY A 38 -18.26 18.59 -52.32
C GLY A 38 -19.60 17.88 -52.08
N GLY A 39 -20.16 17.19 -53.09
CA GLY A 39 -21.36 16.35 -52.95
C GLY A 39 -21.08 15.06 -52.17
N TYR A 40 -22.10 14.36 -51.66
CA TYR A 40 -21.89 13.06 -51.01
C TYR A 40 -21.62 11.96 -52.06
N GLN A 41 -20.76 11.01 -51.70
CA GLN A 41 -20.47 9.82 -52.51
C GLN A 41 -21.61 8.81 -52.35
N LEU A 42 -22.59 8.89 -53.25
CA LEU A 42 -23.78 8.05 -53.29
C LEU A 42 -23.83 7.23 -54.59
N SER A 43 -24.39 6.04 -54.53
CA SER A 43 -24.62 5.17 -55.69
C SER A 43 -25.97 4.45 -55.62
N GLY A 44 -26.64 4.27 -56.76
CA GLY A 44 -27.98 3.69 -56.86
C GLY A 44 -29.08 4.75 -57.04
N ASN A 45 -30.33 4.36 -56.76
CA ASN A 45 -31.50 5.25 -56.87
C ASN A 45 -31.68 6.01 -55.56
N CYS A 46 -31.11 7.22 -55.51
CA CYS A 46 -30.96 7.97 -54.27
C CYS A 46 -32.07 8.98 -54.02
N PRO A 47 -32.49 9.16 -52.75
CA PRO A 47 -33.52 10.12 -52.40
C PRO A 47 -33.05 11.54 -52.65
N SER A 48 -33.98 12.43 -53.00
CA SER A 48 -33.69 13.85 -53.21
C SER A 48 -33.11 14.50 -51.95
N SER A 49 -32.16 15.41 -52.17
CA SER A 49 -31.57 16.20 -51.08
C SER A 49 -32.66 16.90 -50.26
N GLY A 50 -32.48 16.93 -48.93
CA GLY A 50 -33.42 17.55 -47.99
C GLY A 50 -34.51 16.63 -47.44
N THR A 51 -34.78 15.49 -48.08
CA THR A 51 -35.74 14.48 -47.58
C THR A 51 -35.25 13.78 -46.31
N THR A 52 -36.17 13.22 -45.52
CA THR A 52 -35.82 12.40 -44.34
C THR A 52 -34.95 11.20 -44.73
N ALA A 53 -35.28 10.50 -45.82
CA ALA A 53 -34.49 9.38 -46.33
C ALA A 53 -33.05 9.80 -46.65
N TYR A 54 -32.86 10.93 -47.33
CA TYR A 54 -31.52 11.47 -47.61
C TYR A 54 -30.75 11.81 -46.34
N LYS A 55 -31.40 12.43 -45.34
CA LYS A 55 -30.78 12.74 -44.04
C LYS A 55 -30.39 11.45 -43.29
N THR A 56 -31.26 10.44 -43.25
CA THR A 56 -30.96 9.13 -42.64
C THR A 56 -29.74 8.47 -43.27
N LEU A 57 -29.59 8.59 -44.59
CA LEU A 57 -28.44 8.03 -45.31
C LEU A 57 -27.15 8.83 -45.08
N THR A 58 -27.23 10.16 -45.02
CA THR A 58 -26.06 11.05 -45.15
C THR A 58 -25.62 11.73 -43.86
N ALA A 59 -26.45 11.77 -42.83
CA ALA A 59 -26.12 12.42 -41.57
C ALA A 59 -24.87 11.81 -40.91
N MET A 60 -24.12 12.65 -40.22
CA MET A 60 -23.05 12.20 -39.33
C MET A 60 -23.67 11.44 -38.16
N ALA A 61 -23.08 10.32 -37.78
CA ALA A 61 -23.47 9.56 -36.60
C ALA A 61 -22.33 9.61 -35.58
N SER A 62 -22.66 9.86 -34.32
CA SER A 62 -21.72 9.70 -33.20
C SER A 62 -22.00 8.36 -32.54
N VAL A 63 -20.95 7.63 -32.21
CA VAL A 63 -21.03 6.27 -31.67
C VAL A 63 -20.05 6.17 -30.51
N THR A 64 -20.47 5.59 -29.39
CA THR A 64 -19.56 5.37 -28.27
C THR A 64 -18.54 4.29 -28.62
N ASP A 65 -17.34 4.34 -28.02
CA ASP A 65 -16.35 3.28 -28.26
C ASP A 65 -16.87 1.91 -27.80
N ALA A 66 -17.71 1.87 -26.77
CA ALA A 66 -18.41 0.66 -26.32
C ALA A 66 -19.29 0.02 -27.41
N ASP A 67 -20.01 0.83 -28.20
CA ASP A 67 -20.99 0.34 -29.18
C ASP A 67 -20.37 0.05 -30.56
N ILE A 68 -19.20 0.62 -30.87
CA ILE A 68 -18.57 0.50 -32.19
C ILE A 68 -18.37 -0.96 -32.63
N PRO A 69 -17.85 -1.89 -31.81
CA PRO A 69 -17.70 -3.30 -32.21
C PRO A 69 -19.02 -3.93 -32.66
N GLY A 70 -20.10 -3.71 -31.89
CA GLY A 70 -21.44 -4.23 -32.22
C GLY A 70 -22.02 -3.56 -33.47
N GLN A 71 -21.81 -2.26 -33.63
CA GLN A 71 -22.27 -1.52 -34.81
C GLN A 71 -21.54 -1.98 -36.08
N LEU A 72 -20.23 -2.20 -36.02
CA LEU A 72 -19.44 -2.71 -37.15
C LEU A 72 -19.88 -4.12 -37.56
N ALA A 73 -20.12 -5.00 -36.58
CA ALA A 73 -20.66 -6.33 -36.81
C ALA A 73 -22.05 -6.28 -37.49
N THR A 74 -22.94 -5.40 -36.99
CA THR A 74 -24.28 -5.20 -37.57
C THR A 74 -24.22 -4.70 -39.02
N LEU A 75 -23.20 -3.90 -39.35
CA LEU A 75 -22.95 -3.39 -40.68
C LEU A 75 -22.22 -4.39 -41.59
N GLY A 76 -21.82 -5.55 -41.09
CA GLY A 76 -21.06 -6.55 -41.85
C GLY A 76 -19.65 -6.07 -42.23
N VAL A 77 -19.07 -5.16 -41.45
CA VAL A 77 -17.71 -4.67 -41.69
C VAL A 77 -16.72 -5.75 -41.27
N ASP A 78 -15.86 -6.17 -42.20
CA ASP A 78 -14.76 -7.08 -41.93
C ASP A 78 -13.73 -6.40 -41.02
N PRO A 79 -13.46 -6.93 -39.80
CA PRO A 79 -12.44 -6.38 -38.91
C PRO A 79 -11.06 -6.21 -39.55
N ALA A 80 -10.70 -7.02 -40.55
CA ALA A 80 -9.43 -6.90 -41.27
C ALA A 80 -9.30 -5.61 -42.09
N THR A 81 -10.42 -4.93 -42.37
CA THR A 81 -10.43 -3.66 -43.11
C THR A 81 -10.23 -2.45 -42.21
N ILE A 82 -10.27 -2.63 -40.88
CA ILE A 82 -10.00 -1.57 -39.90
C ILE A 82 -8.52 -1.18 -40.00
N GLN A 83 -8.27 0.11 -40.18
CA GLN A 83 -6.94 0.67 -40.33
C GLN A 83 -6.57 1.49 -39.09
N TRP A 84 -5.30 1.43 -38.73
CA TRP A 84 -4.70 2.33 -37.74
C TRP A 84 -3.93 3.44 -38.47
N ASP A 85 -4.22 4.71 -38.17
CA ASP A 85 -3.37 5.81 -38.63
C ASP A 85 -2.31 6.14 -37.56
N PRO A 86 -1.01 5.87 -37.83
CA PRO A 86 0.05 6.16 -36.86
C PRO A 86 0.21 7.66 -36.59
N THR A 87 -0.21 8.52 -37.51
CA THR A 87 -0.07 9.97 -37.35
C THR A 87 -1.08 10.53 -36.37
N SER A 88 -2.37 10.27 -36.54
CA SER A 88 -3.41 10.67 -35.58
C SER A 88 -3.44 9.80 -34.34
N GLN A 89 -2.91 8.57 -34.41
CA GLN A 89 -3.11 7.51 -33.42
C GLN A 89 -4.61 7.30 -33.18
N GLU A 90 -5.34 7.01 -34.25
CA GLU A 90 -6.77 6.72 -34.27
C GLU A 90 -7.05 5.57 -35.22
N SER A 91 -8.13 4.85 -34.95
CA SER A 91 -8.63 3.79 -35.82
C SER A 91 -9.64 4.37 -36.79
N TRP A 92 -9.66 3.85 -38.02
CA TRP A 92 -10.66 4.22 -38.99
C TRP A 92 -11.05 3.07 -39.91
N VAL A 93 -12.25 3.16 -40.48
CA VAL A 93 -12.74 2.19 -41.47
C VAL A 93 -13.70 2.84 -42.44
N GLU A 94 -13.67 2.38 -43.68
CA GLU A 94 -14.66 2.74 -44.69
C GLU A 94 -15.62 1.58 -44.94
N TYR A 95 -16.90 1.90 -45.12
CA TYR A 95 -17.93 0.88 -45.35
C TYR A 95 -19.10 1.46 -46.15
N PRO A 96 -19.84 0.62 -46.92
CA PRO A 96 -21.08 1.05 -47.54
C PRO A 96 -22.22 1.09 -46.50
N LYS A 97 -23.04 2.14 -46.53
CA LYS A 97 -24.34 2.16 -45.85
C LYS A 97 -25.44 2.11 -46.89
N VAL A 98 -26.17 1.00 -46.93
CA VAL A 98 -27.33 0.82 -47.80
C VAL A 98 -28.59 1.34 -47.09
N LEU A 99 -29.37 2.15 -47.78
CA LEU A 99 -30.72 2.56 -47.38
C LEU A 99 -31.72 2.11 -48.43
N ASN A 100 -32.69 1.31 -48.01
CA ASN A 100 -33.90 1.06 -48.77
C ASN A 100 -34.95 2.11 -48.40
N TRP A 101 -35.56 2.76 -49.38
CA TRP A 101 -36.53 3.85 -49.19
C TRP A 101 -37.63 3.78 -50.25
N THR A 102 -38.80 4.32 -49.94
CA THR A 102 -39.93 4.35 -50.88
C THR A 102 -39.98 5.69 -51.60
N ASP A 103 -40.04 5.67 -52.93
CA ASP A 103 -40.16 6.87 -53.73
C ASP A 103 -41.60 7.44 -53.75
N ALA A 104 -41.77 8.60 -54.40
CA ALA A 104 -43.07 9.26 -54.49
C ALA A 104 -44.13 8.45 -55.27
N ALA A 105 -43.70 7.47 -56.08
CA ALA A 105 -44.59 6.58 -56.82
C ALA A 105 -44.93 5.30 -56.01
N GLY A 106 -44.42 5.16 -54.79
CA GLY A 106 -44.65 3.99 -53.94
C GLY A 106 -43.70 2.82 -54.21
N ALA A 107 -42.71 2.97 -55.09
CA ALA A 107 -41.76 1.91 -55.38
C ALA A 107 -40.60 1.91 -54.37
N THR A 108 -40.13 0.70 -54.01
CA THR A 108 -38.96 0.55 -53.15
C THR A 108 -37.68 0.74 -53.97
N GLN A 109 -36.86 1.69 -53.54
CA GLN A 109 -35.58 2.05 -54.12
C GLN A 109 -34.45 1.74 -53.13
N SER A 110 -33.22 1.60 -53.65
CA SER A 110 -32.02 1.40 -52.84
C SER A 110 -30.94 2.40 -53.21
N CYS A 111 -30.32 2.99 -52.19
CA CYS A 111 -29.19 3.90 -52.33
C CYS A 111 -28.10 3.56 -51.33
N THR A 112 -26.86 3.59 -51.78
CA THR A 112 -25.69 3.31 -50.96
C THR A 112 -24.86 4.57 -50.79
N ALA A 113 -24.50 4.88 -49.54
CA ALA A 113 -23.54 5.92 -49.22
C ALA A 113 -22.21 5.32 -48.82
N ARG A 114 -21.10 5.86 -49.35
CA ARG A 114 -19.76 5.51 -48.85
C ARG A 114 -19.50 6.23 -47.53
N ARG A 115 -19.31 5.46 -46.46
CA ARG A 115 -19.08 5.96 -45.11
C ARG A 115 -17.61 5.85 -44.75
N ILE A 116 -17.16 6.74 -43.87
CA ILE A 116 -15.90 6.65 -43.16
C ILE A 116 -16.16 6.90 -41.68
N MET A 117 -15.64 6.04 -40.81
CA MET A 117 -15.70 6.21 -39.36
C MET A 117 -14.29 6.33 -38.80
N TRP A 118 -14.11 7.31 -37.91
CA TRP A 118 -12.91 7.48 -37.10
C TRP A 118 -13.28 7.37 -35.63
N TRP A 119 -12.44 6.72 -34.84
CA TRP A 119 -12.63 6.60 -33.40
C TRP A 119 -11.31 6.38 -32.67
N VAL A 120 -11.39 6.50 -31.35
CA VAL A 120 -10.24 6.36 -30.47
C VAL A 120 -10.05 4.88 -30.16
N GLY A 121 -10.94 4.27 -29.39
CA GLY A 121 -10.80 2.88 -28.95
C GLY A 121 -9.61 2.69 -27.99
N PRO A 122 -9.41 1.46 -27.46
CA PRO A 122 -8.51 1.20 -26.34
C PRO A 122 -7.07 1.69 -26.54
N GLN A 123 -6.48 1.49 -27.72
CA GLN A 123 -5.10 1.83 -28.02
C GLN A 123 -4.88 3.34 -28.12
N ALA A 124 -5.79 4.06 -28.77
CA ALA A 124 -5.69 5.50 -28.92
C ALA A 124 -6.04 6.25 -27.62
N VAL A 125 -6.89 5.66 -26.77
CA VAL A 125 -7.17 6.13 -25.41
C VAL A 125 -5.87 6.03 -24.60
N LEU A 126 -5.21 4.85 -24.61
CA LEU A 126 -3.92 4.68 -23.95
C LEU A 126 -2.88 5.67 -24.47
N ALA A 127 -2.75 5.84 -25.79
CA ALA A 127 -1.76 6.73 -26.39
C ALA A 127 -1.95 8.21 -25.96
N ARG A 128 -3.20 8.65 -25.76
CA ARG A 128 -3.51 9.97 -25.19
C ARG A 128 -3.20 10.03 -23.70
N THR A 129 -3.58 9.01 -22.93
CA THR A 129 -3.27 8.92 -21.49
C THR A 129 -1.77 8.89 -21.24
N GLN A 130 -0.96 8.35 -22.14
CA GLN A 130 0.50 8.35 -22.02
C GLN A 130 1.10 9.75 -21.98
N LEU A 131 0.44 10.76 -22.55
CA LEU A 131 0.88 12.15 -22.44
C LEU A 131 0.87 12.68 -21.00
N VAL A 132 0.13 12.05 -20.08
CA VAL A 132 0.16 12.40 -18.65
C VAL A 132 1.56 12.24 -18.07
N GLY A 133 2.20 11.10 -18.30
CA GLY A 133 3.56 10.83 -17.84
C GLY A 133 4.60 11.65 -18.59
N GLU A 134 4.45 11.78 -19.91
CA GLU A 134 5.39 12.52 -20.75
C GLU A 134 5.47 14.01 -20.41
N PHE A 135 4.34 14.65 -20.10
CA PHE A 135 4.27 16.08 -19.80
C PHE A 135 4.12 16.40 -18.30
N GLY A 136 4.12 15.39 -17.42
CA GLY A 136 3.92 15.58 -15.98
C GLY A 136 2.55 16.16 -15.60
N LEU A 137 1.51 15.77 -16.33
CA LEU A 137 0.15 16.29 -16.15
C LEU A 137 -0.49 15.73 -14.86
N ALA A 138 -1.54 16.40 -14.37
CA ALA A 138 -2.30 15.94 -13.21
C ALA A 138 -3.07 14.63 -13.46
N GLY A 139 -3.42 14.35 -14.72
CA GLY A 139 -4.16 13.15 -15.09
C GLY A 139 -4.84 13.25 -16.46
N ALA A 140 -5.69 12.27 -16.76
CA ALA A 140 -6.53 12.23 -17.96
C ALA A 140 -8.01 12.24 -17.56
N ALA A 141 -8.83 12.97 -18.32
CA ALA A 141 -10.27 13.10 -18.16
C ALA A 141 -10.98 12.47 -19.37
N TYR A 142 -11.75 11.41 -19.14
CA TYR A 142 -12.40 10.63 -20.19
C TYR A 142 -13.83 11.11 -20.43
N TRP A 143 -14.15 11.46 -21.68
CA TRP A 143 -15.51 11.79 -22.09
C TRP A 143 -16.10 10.67 -22.96
N THR A 144 -17.08 9.90 -22.52
CA THR A 144 -17.85 10.01 -21.25
C THR A 144 -18.02 8.64 -20.60
N ILE A 145 -18.26 8.65 -19.29
CA ILE A 145 -18.64 7.46 -18.52
C ILE A 145 -19.84 6.79 -19.21
N GLY A 146 -19.71 5.48 -19.47
CA GLY A 146 -20.72 4.68 -20.15
C GLY A 146 -20.57 4.64 -21.68
N GLY A 147 -19.65 5.41 -22.26
CA GLY A 147 -19.25 5.31 -23.67
C GLY A 147 -17.91 4.60 -23.88
N ASP A 148 -17.21 4.27 -22.81
CA ASP A 148 -15.91 3.62 -22.80
C ASP A 148 -15.94 2.16 -23.28
N ASP A 149 -14.98 1.79 -24.14
CA ASP A 149 -14.72 0.38 -24.45
C ASP A 149 -14.11 -0.30 -23.21
N PRO A 150 -14.71 -1.36 -22.66
CA PRO A 150 -14.19 -2.06 -21.48
C PRO A 150 -12.72 -2.51 -21.61
N ALA A 151 -12.24 -2.78 -22.83
CA ALA A 151 -10.87 -3.19 -23.10
C ALA A 151 -9.83 -2.07 -22.85
N GLN A 152 -10.24 -0.80 -22.73
CA GLN A 152 -9.33 0.29 -22.44
C GLN A 152 -8.84 0.29 -20.97
N TRP A 153 -9.67 -0.19 -20.03
CA TRP A 153 -9.39 -0.05 -18.60
C TRP A 153 -8.19 -0.85 -18.12
N PRO A 154 -7.97 -2.12 -18.53
CA PRO A 154 -6.75 -2.84 -18.18
C PRO A 154 -5.48 -2.13 -18.68
N LEU A 155 -5.52 -1.56 -19.90
CA LEU A 155 -4.40 -0.84 -20.50
C LEU A 155 -4.06 0.44 -19.71
N ILE A 156 -5.07 1.26 -19.41
CA ILE A 156 -4.90 2.47 -18.60
C ILE A 156 -4.40 2.11 -17.21
N ARG A 157 -4.96 1.08 -16.57
CA ARG A 157 -4.56 0.65 -15.22
C ARG A 157 -3.10 0.22 -15.18
N ALA A 158 -2.67 -0.60 -16.13
CA ALA A 158 -1.29 -1.04 -16.23
C ALA A 158 -0.33 0.14 -16.40
N TYR A 159 -0.68 1.11 -17.25
CA TYR A 159 0.12 2.32 -17.43
C TYR A 159 0.13 3.20 -16.16
N ALA A 160 -1.02 3.43 -15.52
CA ALA A 160 -1.12 4.22 -14.30
C ALA A 160 -0.29 3.61 -13.16
N GLN A 161 -0.22 2.28 -13.06
CA GLN A 161 0.64 1.59 -12.11
C GLN A 161 2.14 1.82 -12.36
N GLN A 162 2.55 2.05 -13.61
CA GLN A 162 3.94 2.41 -13.94
C GLN A 162 4.28 3.85 -13.54
N LEU A 163 3.30 4.75 -13.54
CA LEU A 163 3.45 6.13 -13.08
C LEU A 163 3.34 6.29 -11.56
N ALA A 164 2.64 5.37 -10.89
CA ALA A 164 2.49 5.42 -9.45
C ALA A 164 3.87 5.32 -8.78
N PRO A 165 4.16 6.15 -7.76
CA PRO A 165 5.33 5.98 -6.91
C PRO A 165 5.42 4.51 -6.48
N ALA A 166 6.58 3.88 -6.72
CA ALA A 166 6.76 2.51 -6.28
C ALA A 166 6.51 2.45 -4.77
N ALA A 167 5.58 1.58 -4.35
CA ALA A 167 5.17 1.48 -2.95
C ALA A 167 6.42 1.37 -2.08
N THR A 168 6.52 2.25 -1.09
CA THR A 168 7.62 2.17 -0.12
C THR A 168 7.27 1.06 0.85
N GLU A 169 8.15 0.10 1.01
CA GLU A 169 8.03 -0.97 1.98
C GLU A 169 9.00 -0.70 3.12
N VAL A 170 8.52 -0.83 4.36
CA VAL A 170 9.32 -0.61 5.57
C VAL A 170 9.24 -1.89 6.42
N ALA A 171 10.22 -2.77 6.26
CA ALA A 171 10.28 -4.05 6.97
C ALA A 171 10.97 -3.87 8.33
N LEU A 172 10.18 -3.80 9.41
CA LEU A 172 10.67 -3.63 10.78
C LEU A 172 10.99 -4.97 11.45
N THR A 173 12.15 -5.06 12.08
CA THR A 173 12.56 -6.15 12.96
C THR A 173 12.77 -5.63 14.38
N VAL A 174 11.97 -6.14 15.32
CA VAL A 174 12.10 -5.88 16.76
C VAL A 174 11.83 -7.16 17.56
N PRO A 175 12.46 -7.35 18.73
CA PRO A 175 12.17 -8.49 19.58
C PRO A 175 10.77 -8.36 20.21
N PRO A 176 10.03 -9.47 20.40
CA PRO A 176 8.68 -9.43 20.98
C PRO A 176 8.68 -9.08 22.48
N THR A 177 9.83 -9.24 23.15
CA THR A 177 9.98 -8.93 24.58
C THR A 177 11.39 -8.44 24.87
N VAL A 178 11.50 -7.39 25.69
CA VAL A 178 12.76 -6.84 26.18
C VAL A 178 12.73 -6.70 27.71
N PRO A 179 13.84 -6.93 28.44
CA PRO A 179 13.87 -6.64 29.87
C PRO A 179 13.78 -5.13 30.14
N PHE A 180 13.14 -4.77 31.25
CA PHE A 180 13.01 -3.38 31.67
C PHE A 180 14.36 -2.65 31.76
N ALA A 181 14.40 -1.44 31.20
CA ALA A 181 15.56 -0.54 31.20
C ALA A 181 16.83 -1.16 30.58
N GLN A 182 16.64 -1.98 29.54
CA GLN A 182 17.72 -2.49 28.70
C GLN A 182 17.61 -1.92 27.27
N PRO A 183 18.74 -1.83 26.54
CA PRO A 183 18.71 -1.51 25.13
C PRO A 183 18.00 -2.63 24.35
N MET A 184 17.18 -2.22 23.37
CA MET A 184 16.52 -3.11 22.42
C MET A 184 17.15 -2.93 21.05
N THR A 185 17.57 -4.00 20.39
CA THR A 185 17.96 -3.93 18.97
C THR A 185 16.72 -3.73 18.12
N VAL A 186 16.70 -2.65 17.35
CA VAL A 186 15.68 -2.35 16.35
C VAL A 186 16.37 -2.16 15.03
N SER A 187 15.91 -2.83 13.98
CA SER A 187 16.40 -2.61 12.62
C SER A 187 15.27 -2.58 11.63
N ALA A 188 15.45 -1.87 10.52
CA ALA A 188 14.53 -1.94 9.40
C ALA A 188 15.24 -1.88 8.06
N VAL A 189 14.58 -2.44 7.05
CA VAL A 189 14.95 -2.31 5.63
C VAL A 189 13.86 -1.51 4.95
N VAL A 190 14.25 -0.48 4.19
CA VAL A 190 13.34 0.38 3.45
C VAL A 190 13.64 0.27 1.96
N THR A 191 12.65 -0.19 1.19
CA THR A 191 12.74 -0.30 -0.27
C THR A 191 11.57 0.42 -0.94
N SER A 192 11.75 0.79 -2.20
CA SER A 192 10.69 1.32 -3.05
C SER A 192 10.78 0.59 -4.39
N GLY A 193 9.78 -0.23 -4.71
CA GLY A 193 9.81 -1.09 -5.90
C GLY A 193 10.97 -2.09 -5.91
N GLY A 194 11.38 -2.56 -4.72
CA GLY A 194 12.52 -3.47 -4.56
C GLY A 194 13.90 -2.79 -4.53
N VAL A 195 13.99 -1.49 -4.77
CA VAL A 195 15.26 -0.72 -4.71
C VAL A 195 15.45 -0.11 -3.33
N PRO A 196 16.63 -0.20 -2.71
CA PRO A 196 16.94 0.48 -1.46
C PRO A 196 16.67 1.98 -1.48
N VAL A 197 15.98 2.48 -0.46
CA VAL A 197 15.77 3.91 -0.28
C VAL A 197 17.00 4.53 0.40
N THR A 198 17.51 5.62 -0.16
CA THR A 198 18.70 6.34 0.35
C THR A 198 18.44 7.85 0.42
N GLY A 199 19.33 8.59 1.07
CA GLY A 199 19.29 10.07 1.10
C GLY A 199 18.17 10.67 1.95
N VAL A 200 17.52 9.87 2.80
CA VAL A 200 16.49 10.30 3.73
C VAL A 200 16.68 9.65 5.10
N ASP A 201 16.21 10.33 6.14
CA ASP A 201 16.22 9.82 7.51
C ASP A 201 14.97 9.01 7.81
N ALA A 202 15.16 7.86 8.45
CA ALA A 202 14.10 7.09 9.05
C ALA A 202 13.96 7.46 10.54
N THR A 203 12.72 7.53 11.02
CA THR A 203 12.42 7.88 12.42
C THR A 203 11.81 6.70 13.14
N LEU A 204 12.44 6.29 14.24
CA LEU A 204 11.88 5.33 15.18
C LEU A 204 10.80 6.00 16.03
N GLN A 205 9.62 5.41 16.04
CA GLN A 205 8.47 5.91 16.80
C GLN A 205 7.93 4.86 17.77
N PHE A 206 7.43 5.34 18.90
CA PHE A 206 6.82 4.53 19.95
C PHE A 206 5.42 5.04 20.29
N GLN A 207 4.48 4.12 20.49
CA GLN A 207 3.13 4.41 20.94
C GLN A 207 2.83 3.62 22.21
N LYS A 208 2.47 4.33 23.28
CA LYS A 208 2.04 3.71 24.53
C LYS A 208 0.69 2.98 24.33
N PRO A 209 0.41 1.92 25.11
CA PRO A 209 -0.89 1.27 25.10
C PRO A 209 -2.00 2.30 25.29
N GLN A 210 -3.02 2.26 24.42
CA GLN A 210 -4.18 3.17 24.41
C GLN A 210 -3.88 4.64 24.06
N ALA A 211 -2.63 5.02 23.80
CA ALA A 211 -2.33 6.33 23.25
C ALA A 211 -2.75 6.39 21.78
N LYS A 212 -3.23 7.57 21.33
CA LYS A 212 -3.54 7.82 19.92
C LYS A 212 -2.30 8.28 19.15
N GLU A 213 -1.42 9.02 19.82
CA GLU A 213 -0.25 9.64 19.19
C GLU A 213 0.99 8.76 19.22
N TRP A 214 1.79 8.86 18.16
CA TRP A 214 3.12 8.29 18.06
C TRP A 214 4.16 9.30 18.54
N THR A 215 5.09 8.87 19.39
CA THR A 215 6.20 9.69 19.87
C THR A 215 7.47 9.35 19.12
N ALA A 216 8.15 10.34 18.56
CA ALA A 216 9.47 10.15 17.96
C ALA A 216 10.51 9.85 19.06
N ILE A 217 11.27 8.76 18.88
CA ILE A 217 12.31 8.32 19.81
C ILE A 217 13.69 8.72 19.31
N ALA A 218 13.98 8.48 18.03
CA ALA A 218 15.24 8.81 17.39
C ALA A 218 15.07 8.84 15.88
N SER A 219 15.97 9.53 15.17
CA SER A 219 16.06 9.53 13.71
C SER A 219 17.50 9.24 13.29
N ALA A 220 17.66 8.53 12.17
CA ALA A 220 18.96 8.20 11.59
C ALA A 220 18.84 8.06 10.06
N PRO A 221 19.90 8.37 9.30
CA PRO A 221 19.91 8.21 7.84
C PRO A 221 19.83 6.73 7.44
N LEU A 222 19.13 6.45 6.34
CA LEU A 222 19.17 5.13 5.71
C LEU A 222 20.54 4.90 5.06
N GLY A 223 21.08 3.69 5.28
CA GLY A 223 22.28 3.22 4.62
C GLY A 223 22.10 3.06 3.11
N ALA A 224 23.20 2.85 2.38
CA ALA A 224 23.16 2.64 0.92
C ALA A 224 22.38 1.37 0.51
N ASP A 225 22.24 0.42 1.42
CA ASP A 225 21.44 -0.80 1.30
C ASP A 225 20.00 -0.62 1.82
N GLY A 226 19.61 0.61 2.18
CA GLY A 226 18.26 0.93 2.68
C GLY A 226 18.03 0.48 4.11
N THR A 227 19.09 0.14 4.86
CA THR A 227 18.97 -0.29 6.25
C THR A 227 19.08 0.86 7.24
N VAL A 228 18.44 0.71 8.39
CA VAL A 228 18.64 1.57 9.57
C VAL A 228 18.57 0.73 10.84
N ALA A 229 19.33 1.12 11.87
CA ALA A 229 19.31 0.45 13.17
C ALA A 229 19.28 1.45 14.32
N PHE A 230 18.62 1.06 15.41
CA PHE A 230 18.52 1.83 16.65
C PHE A 230 18.70 0.90 17.86
N ALA A 231 19.10 1.50 18.99
CA ALA A 231 19.24 0.80 20.26
C ALA A 231 18.55 1.57 21.42
N PRO A 232 17.24 1.84 21.35
CA PRO A 232 16.55 2.57 22.42
C PRO A 232 16.56 1.79 23.74
N VAL A 233 16.65 2.49 24.86
CA VAL A 233 16.44 1.92 26.19
C VAL A 233 14.93 1.87 26.47
N VAL A 234 14.38 0.67 26.65
CA VAL A 234 12.93 0.47 26.74
C VAL A 234 12.47 0.40 28.20
N THR A 235 11.59 1.31 28.59
CA THR A 235 11.03 1.39 29.96
C THR A 235 9.57 0.98 30.06
N ASP A 236 8.82 1.06 28.96
CA ASP A 236 7.38 0.86 28.93
C ASP A 236 6.99 -0.08 27.79
N PRO A 237 6.01 -0.98 28.00
CA PRO A 237 5.44 -1.78 26.90
C PRO A 237 4.68 -0.86 25.94
N GLY A 238 4.58 -1.25 24.68
CA GLY A 238 3.85 -0.50 23.66
C GLY A 238 4.22 -0.95 22.24
N SER A 239 3.74 -0.20 21.25
CA SER A 239 3.97 -0.50 19.84
C SER A 239 5.11 0.34 19.28
N TRP A 240 5.91 -0.25 18.41
CA TRP A 240 7.02 0.38 17.73
C TRP A 240 6.80 0.36 16.22
N ARG A 241 7.23 1.42 15.53
CA ARG A 241 7.24 1.49 14.07
C ARG A 241 8.41 2.33 13.58
N ILE A 242 8.75 2.16 12.30
CA ILE A 242 9.63 3.07 11.58
C ILE A 242 8.78 3.95 10.67
N PHE A 243 9.04 5.25 10.69
CA PHE A 243 8.43 6.24 9.81
C PHE A 243 9.48 6.80 8.85
N VAL A 244 9.15 6.86 7.57
CA VAL A 244 9.98 7.40 6.49
C VAL A 244 9.21 8.57 5.85
N PRO A 245 9.78 9.78 5.81
CA PRO A 245 9.11 10.93 5.25
C PRO A 245 8.94 10.82 3.73
N GLY A 246 7.90 11.48 3.22
CA GLY A 246 7.67 11.63 1.79
C GLY A 246 8.68 12.60 1.18
N VAL A 247 9.01 12.36 -0.09
CA VAL A 247 9.81 13.24 -0.94
C VAL A 247 9.11 13.36 -2.30
N PRO A 248 9.40 14.36 -3.14
CA PRO A 248 8.82 14.41 -4.49
C PRO A 248 9.00 13.08 -5.22
N GLY A 249 7.89 12.47 -5.67
CA GLY A 249 7.88 11.16 -6.31
C GLY A 249 7.76 9.94 -5.37
N ARG A 250 7.68 10.13 -4.05
CA ARG A 250 7.46 9.05 -3.05
C ARG A 250 6.65 9.56 -1.86
N ALA A 251 5.49 8.97 -1.60
CA ALA A 251 4.70 9.30 -0.42
C ALA A 251 5.45 8.96 0.89
N GLU A 252 5.04 9.58 1.99
CA GLU A 252 5.48 9.13 3.31
C GLU A 252 4.96 7.73 3.59
N GLN A 253 5.67 6.98 4.42
CA GLN A 253 5.30 5.62 4.77
C GLN A 253 5.75 5.26 6.19
N ALA A 254 4.95 4.42 6.86
CA ALA A 254 5.36 3.76 8.09
C ALA A 254 5.31 2.23 7.96
N SER A 255 6.13 1.54 8.75
CA SER A 255 5.97 0.09 8.93
C SER A 255 4.67 -0.23 9.66
N ASP A 256 4.22 -1.48 9.56
CA ASP A 256 3.22 -2.01 10.47
C ASP A 256 3.70 -1.87 11.93
N PRO A 257 2.81 -1.51 12.86
CA PRO A 257 3.13 -1.47 14.28
C PRO A 257 3.49 -2.84 14.83
N VAL A 258 4.65 -2.96 15.49
CA VAL A 258 5.04 -4.19 16.19
C VAL A 258 4.95 -3.98 17.71
N PRO A 259 4.08 -4.72 18.43
CA PRO A 259 3.97 -4.61 19.89
C PRO A 259 5.15 -5.29 20.58
N VAL A 260 5.75 -4.59 21.55
CA VAL A 260 6.85 -5.09 22.37
C VAL A 260 6.43 -5.13 23.84
N GLN A 261 6.59 -6.30 24.46
CA GLN A 261 6.38 -6.48 25.89
C GLN A 261 7.63 -6.13 26.68
N VAL A 262 7.47 -5.60 27.88
CA VAL A 262 8.60 -5.32 28.79
C VAL A 262 8.57 -6.27 29.98
N ALA A 263 9.56 -7.16 30.04
CA ALA A 263 9.73 -8.11 31.13
C ALA A 263 10.33 -7.45 32.37
N SER A 264 9.88 -7.86 33.56
CA SER A 264 10.46 -7.35 34.81
C SER A 264 11.90 -7.84 34.96
N VAL A 265 12.83 -6.96 35.34
CA VAL A 265 14.19 -7.36 35.75
C VAL A 265 14.16 -7.74 37.23
N VAL A 266 14.64 -8.94 37.56
CA VAL A 266 14.62 -9.47 38.93
C VAL A 266 16.04 -9.70 39.44
N ARG A 267 16.34 -9.19 40.63
CA ARG A 267 17.61 -9.45 41.32
C ARG A 267 17.33 -10.03 42.69
N ALA A 268 17.95 -11.17 43.00
CA ALA A 268 17.77 -11.85 44.29
C ALA A 268 19.10 -11.96 45.02
N ARG A 269 19.09 -11.71 46.34
CA ARG A 269 20.26 -11.87 47.21
C ARG A 269 19.83 -12.51 48.55
N PRO A 270 20.35 -13.69 48.92
CA PRO A 270 20.08 -14.27 50.22
C PRO A 270 20.80 -13.50 51.34
N LYS A 271 20.17 -13.36 52.50
CA LYS A 271 20.79 -12.74 53.70
C LYS A 271 21.97 -13.57 54.22
N LYS A 272 21.89 -14.89 54.10
CA LYS A 272 22.93 -15.85 54.49
C LYS A 272 23.17 -16.82 53.33
N VAL A 273 24.44 -17.04 52.98
CA VAL A 273 24.88 -18.01 51.96
C VAL A 273 25.22 -19.38 52.55
N VAL A 274 25.25 -19.50 53.88
CA VAL A 274 25.40 -20.76 54.62
C VAL A 274 24.31 -20.83 55.70
N VAL A 275 23.53 -21.90 55.71
CA VAL A 275 22.36 -22.06 56.60
C VAL A 275 22.26 -23.53 57.03
N LYS A 276 21.81 -23.84 58.25
CA LYS A 276 21.64 -25.24 58.69
C LYS A 276 20.43 -25.88 57.97
N ALA A 277 20.44 -27.20 57.84
CA ALA A 277 19.27 -27.93 57.35
C ALA A 277 18.02 -27.60 58.18
N LYS A 278 16.88 -27.39 57.50
CA LYS A 278 15.58 -26.96 58.09
C LYS A 278 15.54 -25.57 58.73
N ASP A 279 16.66 -24.84 58.84
CA ASP A 279 16.64 -23.45 59.29
C ASP A 279 16.06 -22.51 58.23
N THR A 280 15.70 -21.31 58.65
CA THR A 280 15.19 -20.26 57.76
C THR A 280 16.26 -19.24 57.37
N THR A 281 16.13 -18.72 56.16
CA THR A 281 16.88 -17.54 55.69
C THR A 281 15.96 -16.63 54.91
N VAL A 282 16.29 -15.34 54.86
CA VAL A 282 15.54 -14.33 54.12
C VAL A 282 16.23 -14.07 52.80
N VAL A 283 15.50 -14.16 51.69
CA VAL A 283 15.96 -13.72 50.37
C VAL A 283 15.38 -12.34 50.11
N ARG A 284 16.26 -11.35 49.89
CA ARG A 284 15.86 -10.03 49.40
C ARG A 284 15.76 -10.09 47.88
N VAL A 285 14.58 -9.85 47.35
CA VAL A 285 14.31 -9.80 45.91
C VAL A 285 13.91 -8.38 45.53
N VAL A 286 14.47 -7.87 44.44
CA VAL A 286 14.10 -6.59 43.83
C VAL A 286 13.57 -6.87 42.44
N ALA A 287 12.37 -6.40 42.13
CA ALA A 287 11.78 -6.44 40.81
C ALA A 287 11.64 -5.01 40.27
N GLN A 288 12.12 -4.78 39.04
CA GLN A 288 12.02 -3.51 38.33
C GLN A 288 11.22 -3.70 37.02
N PRO A 289 10.31 -2.76 36.67
CA PRO A 289 10.00 -1.53 37.40
C PRO A 289 9.28 -1.81 38.73
N ALA A 290 9.39 -0.89 39.69
CA ALA A 290 8.83 -1.07 41.01
C ALA A 290 7.29 -1.09 40.95
N ARG A 291 6.68 -2.23 41.29
CA ARG A 291 5.23 -2.38 41.36
C ARG A 291 4.82 -2.86 42.75
N LYS A 292 4.10 -2.05 43.52
CA LYS A 292 3.57 -2.43 44.84
C LYS A 292 2.68 -3.67 44.71
N LYS A 293 2.78 -4.61 45.64
CA LYS A 293 2.02 -5.88 45.71
C LYS A 293 2.29 -6.89 44.56
N GLN A 294 3.35 -6.72 43.76
CA GLN A 294 3.77 -7.70 42.75
C GLN A 294 4.15 -9.01 43.41
N VAL A 295 3.64 -10.13 42.88
CA VAL A 295 3.90 -11.45 43.45
C VAL A 295 5.31 -11.88 43.07
N ILE A 296 6.10 -12.21 44.09
CA ILE A 296 7.44 -12.75 43.94
C ILE A 296 7.46 -14.19 44.47
N LEU A 297 8.07 -15.09 43.72
CA LEU A 297 8.28 -16.47 44.11
C LEU A 297 9.77 -16.73 44.25
N VAL A 298 10.18 -17.44 45.30
CA VAL A 298 11.52 -18.02 45.42
C VAL A 298 11.39 -19.50 45.14
N GLN A 299 12.21 -19.99 44.21
CA GLN A 299 12.17 -21.36 43.72
C GLN A 299 13.49 -22.07 44.01
N ILE A 300 13.42 -23.35 44.33
CA ILE A 300 14.55 -24.26 44.49
C ILE A 300 14.66 -25.16 43.26
N GLN A 301 15.88 -25.39 42.78
CA GLN A 301 16.13 -26.34 41.71
C GLN A 301 16.09 -27.78 42.24
N ARG A 302 15.34 -28.65 41.57
CA ARG A 302 15.24 -30.09 41.86
C ARG A 302 15.32 -30.87 40.55
N GLY A 303 16.51 -31.37 40.22
CA GLY A 303 16.79 -31.85 38.87
C GLY A 303 16.63 -30.70 37.87
N GLU A 304 15.83 -30.92 36.83
CA GLU A 304 15.51 -29.90 35.82
C GLU A 304 14.34 -28.98 36.23
N ALA A 305 13.57 -29.36 37.26
CA ALA A 305 12.39 -28.63 37.68
C ALA A 305 12.69 -27.55 38.72
N TRP A 306 11.93 -26.46 38.67
CA TRP A 306 11.95 -25.39 39.67
C TRP A 306 10.69 -25.45 40.54
N LYS A 307 10.86 -25.66 41.85
CA LYS A 307 9.74 -25.73 42.81
C LYS A 307 9.68 -24.48 43.68
N THR A 308 8.51 -23.86 43.77
CA THR A 308 8.30 -22.72 44.68
C THR A 308 8.40 -23.15 46.14
N ILE A 309 9.23 -22.44 46.91
CA ILE A 309 9.44 -22.65 48.35
C ILE A 309 9.25 -21.38 49.18
N GLY A 310 9.10 -20.23 48.52
CA GLY A 310 8.80 -18.97 49.16
C GLY A 310 7.90 -18.13 48.27
N ARG A 311 6.99 -17.39 48.89
CA ARG A 311 6.09 -16.45 48.21
C ARG A 311 6.05 -15.17 49.00
N GLY A 312 6.17 -14.05 48.31
CA GLY A 312 6.04 -12.73 48.90
C GLY A 312 5.39 -11.75 47.95
N ARG A 313 5.22 -10.53 48.43
CA ARG A 313 4.80 -9.40 47.60
C ARG A 313 5.77 -8.25 47.79
N THR A 314 6.03 -7.53 46.72
CA THR A 314 6.86 -6.32 46.75
C THR A 314 6.19 -5.17 47.50
N ASP A 315 6.99 -4.36 48.16
CA ASP A 315 6.61 -3.03 48.65
C ASP A 315 6.53 -2.00 47.51
N ALA A 316 6.30 -0.73 47.86
CA ALA A 316 6.24 0.37 46.88
C ALA A 316 7.55 0.60 46.10
N ARG A 317 8.69 0.11 46.62
CA ARG A 317 10.01 0.21 46.00
C ARG A 317 10.35 -1.03 45.16
N GLY A 318 9.39 -1.95 44.95
CA GLY A 318 9.63 -3.19 44.20
C GLY A 318 10.42 -4.23 44.97
N VAL A 319 10.54 -4.12 46.30
CA VAL A 319 11.36 -5.00 47.12
C VAL A 319 10.48 -6.00 47.88
N ALA A 320 10.83 -7.28 47.83
CA ALA A 320 10.25 -8.33 48.67
C ALA A 320 11.33 -8.97 49.55
N LYS A 321 11.02 -9.21 50.82
CA LYS A 321 11.85 -10.01 51.74
C LYS A 321 11.11 -11.32 52.01
N ILE A 322 11.64 -12.43 51.51
CA ILE A 322 10.95 -13.72 51.53
C ILE A 322 11.72 -14.68 52.43
N SER A 323 11.09 -15.10 53.52
CA SER A 323 11.61 -16.18 54.36
C SER A 323 11.41 -17.52 53.65
N ILE A 324 12.48 -18.30 53.55
CA ILE A 324 12.48 -19.65 52.98
C ILE A 324 13.10 -20.64 53.98
N VAL A 325 12.58 -21.86 54.00
CA VAL A 325 13.08 -22.97 54.83
C VAL A 325 14.06 -23.81 54.00
N MET A 326 15.24 -24.08 54.54
CA MET A 326 16.26 -24.89 53.86
C MET A 326 15.86 -26.38 53.77
N PRO A 327 16.22 -27.07 52.68
CA PRO A 327 15.95 -28.50 52.55
C PRO A 327 16.68 -29.31 53.63
N ARG A 328 16.22 -30.55 53.87
CA ARG A 328 16.90 -31.48 54.78
C ARG A 328 18.24 -31.97 54.23
N LYS A 329 18.35 -32.09 52.90
CA LYS A 329 19.56 -32.54 52.22
C LYS A 329 20.65 -31.47 52.35
N LYS A 330 21.80 -31.86 52.88
CA LYS A 330 23.00 -31.01 52.99
C LYS A 330 23.68 -30.86 51.62
N GLY A 331 24.43 -29.78 51.44
CA GLY A 331 25.16 -29.48 50.21
C GLY A 331 24.85 -28.11 49.63
N VAL A 332 25.38 -27.82 48.43
CA VAL A 332 25.10 -26.57 47.71
C VAL A 332 23.79 -26.74 46.95
N THR A 333 22.86 -25.80 47.13
CA THR A 333 21.55 -25.80 46.48
C THR A 333 21.38 -24.53 45.67
N THR A 334 20.86 -24.65 44.45
CA THR A 334 20.58 -23.53 43.54
C THR A 334 19.13 -23.04 43.70
N PHE A 335 18.97 -21.73 43.70
CA PHE A 335 17.70 -21.01 43.84
C PHE A 335 17.59 -19.95 42.75
N ARG A 336 16.37 -19.52 42.47
CA ARG A 336 16.07 -18.32 41.68
C ARG A 336 14.86 -17.60 42.25
N ALA A 337 14.71 -16.34 41.91
CA ALA A 337 13.48 -15.60 42.19
C ALA A 337 12.78 -15.22 40.90
N THR A 338 11.45 -15.11 40.97
CA THR A 338 10.63 -14.77 39.81
C THR A 338 9.63 -13.68 40.20
N ALA A 339 9.33 -12.78 39.28
CA ALA A 339 8.31 -11.76 39.43
C ALA A 339 7.17 -12.03 38.45
N ASN A 340 5.95 -12.21 38.96
CA ASN A 340 4.79 -12.41 38.09
C ASN A 340 4.43 -11.10 37.36
N ALA A 341 3.82 -11.25 36.18
CA ALA A 341 3.33 -10.12 35.40
C ALA A 341 2.40 -9.23 36.24
N ARG A 342 2.56 -7.90 36.11
CA ARG A 342 1.75 -6.91 36.82
C ARG A 342 1.83 -5.53 36.18
N GLY A 343 0.67 -4.89 36.01
CA GLY A 343 0.58 -3.50 35.58
C GLY A 343 1.17 -3.26 34.18
N GLY A 344 0.93 -4.17 33.25
CA GLY A 344 1.46 -4.13 31.88
C GLY A 344 2.86 -4.73 31.71
N PHE A 345 3.59 -4.99 32.79
CA PHE A 345 4.93 -5.59 32.73
C PHE A 345 4.85 -7.11 32.79
N GLY A 346 5.65 -7.76 31.95
CA GLY A 346 5.76 -9.20 31.83
C GLY A 346 6.50 -9.86 33.00
N TYR A 347 6.50 -11.19 32.95
CA TYR A 347 7.19 -12.05 33.89
C TYR A 347 8.70 -11.81 33.88
N GLY A 348 9.33 -11.89 35.05
CA GLY A 348 10.76 -11.71 35.23
C GLY A 348 11.40 -12.85 36.01
N ILE A 349 12.65 -13.16 35.71
CA ILE A 349 13.46 -14.19 36.38
C ILE A 349 14.79 -13.57 36.81
N SER A 350 15.28 -13.94 37.99
CA SER A 350 16.62 -13.56 38.43
C SER A 350 17.66 -14.53 37.91
N GLU A 351 18.91 -14.07 37.84
CA GLU A 351 20.05 -14.99 37.81
C GLU A 351 19.96 -16.02 38.95
N PRO A 352 20.32 -17.29 38.70
CA PRO A 352 20.41 -18.29 39.75
C PRO A 352 21.44 -17.89 40.82
N PHE A 353 21.17 -18.26 42.07
CA PHE A 353 22.07 -18.06 43.20
C PHE A 353 22.12 -19.31 44.07
N THR A 354 23.20 -19.50 44.81
CA THR A 354 23.41 -20.71 45.61
C THR A 354 23.43 -20.43 47.11
N ILE A 355 22.99 -21.41 47.90
CA ILE A 355 23.11 -21.42 49.36
C ILE A 355 23.64 -22.80 49.78
N ARG A 356 24.64 -22.82 50.67
CA ARG A 356 25.18 -24.05 51.25
C ARG A 356 24.39 -24.44 52.50
N VAL A 357 23.80 -25.63 52.47
CA VAL A 357 23.08 -26.24 53.59
C VAL A 357 24.02 -27.13 54.40
N LYS A 358 24.20 -26.83 55.70
CA LYS A 358 25.09 -27.57 56.63
C LYS A 358 24.34 -28.45 57.62
#